data_AF-A0A7V0Q7W4-F1
#
_entry.id   AF-A0A7V0Q7W4-F1
#
_cell.length_a   1.000
_cell.length_b   1.000
_cell.length_c   1.000
_cell.angle_alpha   90.00
_cell.angle_beta   90.00
_cell.angle_gamma   90.00
#
_symmetry.space_group_name_H-M   'P 1'
#
loop_
_entity.id
_entity.type
_entity.pdbx_description
1 polymer ?
#
loop_
_entity_poly.entity_id
_entity_poly.type
_entity_poly.pdbx_seq_one_letter_code
_entity_poly.pdbx_strand_id
1 'polypeptide(L)'
;MRISGFTFIRNAVKLDYPIVESIKSILPIVDEYIVNVVESEDGTLELIKSIEDPKIKIIESPWLEDMRGEGKLLVHYTNLALKECTGDWCFYLQGDEVVHEKYLEYIKCALEEYLDKKEVEGFTLKYKHFYGNFYLYHEGEGWVRNEVRIIRNGIGVSAYKAAHSFRINGRKLNCIVLDAYIYHYGWARRKSKMKEKIVEHSRWHWKEDKDVVEKFASKKLDELYVHKDSLHFFKDTHPKVMQERIVKQEADKDNFLEVKKEYLRRKLKWKIRDFFADITEKLFGKRIGEYANYHKVGEYRPYTEDFSC
;
A
#
# COMPACT_ATOMS: atom_id res chain seq x y z
N MET A 1 -17.42 10.38 15.19
CA MET A 1 -16.74 9.40 14.33
C MET A 1 -15.48 8.90 15.03
N ARG A 2 -15.21 7.60 14.98
CA ARG A 2 -13.95 6.97 15.42
C ARG A 2 -13.27 6.27 14.24
N ILE A 3 -11.94 6.36 14.12
CA ILE A 3 -11.16 5.73 13.05
C ILE A 3 -10.10 4.80 13.66
N SER A 4 -10.08 3.54 13.23
CA SER A 4 -9.01 2.58 13.58
C SER A 4 -8.00 2.49 12.42
N GLY A 5 -6.73 2.76 12.68
CA GLY A 5 -5.65 2.33 11.79
C GLY A 5 -5.36 0.85 12.01
N PHE A 6 -4.95 0.11 10.97
CA PHE A 6 -4.48 -1.26 11.19
C PHE A 6 -3.50 -1.76 10.14
N THR A 7 -2.65 -2.70 10.56
CA THR A 7 -1.67 -3.36 9.69
C THR A 7 -1.22 -4.71 10.28
N PHE A 8 -0.44 -5.46 9.51
CA PHE A 8 0.38 -6.55 10.02
C PHE A 8 1.81 -6.38 9.50
N ILE A 9 2.78 -6.95 10.22
CA ILE A 9 4.18 -6.89 9.81
C ILE A 9 4.97 -8.12 10.25
N ARG A 10 5.91 -8.55 9.41
CA ARG A 10 6.93 -9.55 9.71
C ARG A 10 8.27 -9.09 9.12
N ASN A 11 9.35 -9.29 9.86
CA ASN A 11 10.72 -9.07 9.39
C ASN A 11 10.97 -7.66 8.82
N ALA A 12 10.42 -6.65 9.50
CA ALA A 12 10.49 -5.25 9.10
C ALA A 12 11.91 -4.72 8.99
N VAL A 13 12.78 -5.07 9.95
CA VAL A 13 14.16 -4.57 10.03
C VAL A 13 15.01 -5.23 8.95
N LYS A 14 14.96 -6.56 8.89
CA LYS A 14 15.69 -7.41 7.94
C LYS A 14 15.37 -7.02 6.51
N LEU A 15 14.07 -6.87 6.21
CA LEU A 15 13.57 -6.56 4.89
C LEU A 15 13.55 -5.07 4.59
N ASP A 16 13.84 -4.19 5.56
CA ASP A 16 13.90 -2.72 5.46
C ASP A 16 12.55 -2.02 5.26
N TYR A 17 11.44 -2.59 5.73
CA TYR A 17 10.10 -2.00 5.55
C TYR A 17 10.02 -0.64 6.26
N PRO A 18 9.48 0.41 5.60
CA PRO A 18 9.22 1.70 6.23
C PRO A 18 7.95 1.65 7.10
N ILE A 19 7.85 0.65 7.99
CA ILE A 19 6.64 0.38 8.78
C ILE A 19 6.40 1.48 9.83
N VAL A 20 7.47 2.04 10.41
CA VAL A 20 7.35 3.14 11.37
C VAL A 20 6.77 4.36 10.67
N GLU A 21 7.24 4.66 9.47
CA GLU A 21 6.77 5.76 8.64
C GLU A 21 5.34 5.53 8.16
N SER A 22 5.01 4.30 7.76
CA SER A 22 3.66 3.87 7.41
C SER A 22 2.66 4.15 8.54
N ILE A 23 2.94 3.64 9.75
CA ILE A 23 2.09 3.85 10.93
C ILE A 23 1.99 5.35 11.26
N LYS A 24 3.13 6.04 11.39
CA LYS A 24 3.17 7.48 11.75
C LYS A 24 2.44 8.36 10.74
N SER A 25 2.32 7.93 9.48
CA SER A 25 1.67 8.73 8.44
C SER A 25 0.18 8.96 8.67
N ILE A 26 -0.52 8.04 9.34
CA ILE A 26 -1.97 8.16 9.63
C ILE A 26 -2.29 8.25 11.12
N LEU A 27 -1.31 8.06 12.02
CA LEU A 27 -1.49 8.31 13.47
C LEU A 27 -2.20 9.63 13.84
N PRO A 28 -1.99 10.76 13.11
CA PRO A 28 -2.67 12.01 13.43
C PRO A 28 -4.20 11.97 13.30
N ILE A 29 -4.76 11.08 12.45
CA ILE A 29 -6.20 11.04 12.16
C ILE A 29 -6.92 9.81 12.73
N VAL A 30 -6.18 8.85 13.28
CA VAL A 30 -6.76 7.65 13.91
C VAL A 30 -6.89 7.82 15.42
N ASP A 31 -7.86 7.13 16.01
CA ASP A 31 -8.11 7.08 17.46
C ASP A 31 -7.43 5.87 18.11
N GLU A 32 -7.11 4.86 17.32
CA GLU A 32 -6.29 3.72 17.69
C GLU A 32 -5.59 3.16 16.45
N TYR A 33 -4.50 2.41 16.65
CA TYR A 33 -3.79 1.73 15.58
C TYR A 33 -3.48 0.29 15.99
N ILE A 34 -4.08 -0.68 15.32
CA ILE A 34 -3.85 -2.10 15.58
C ILE A 34 -2.68 -2.61 14.73
N VAL A 35 -1.63 -3.11 15.37
CA VAL A 35 -0.48 -3.69 14.67
C VAL A 35 -0.36 -5.16 15.02
N ASN A 36 -0.64 -6.04 14.06
CA ASN A 36 -0.35 -7.46 14.22
C ASN A 36 1.12 -7.73 13.87
N VAL A 37 1.95 -7.83 14.90
CA VAL A 37 3.36 -8.21 14.79
C VAL A 37 3.41 -9.73 14.75
N VAL A 38 3.67 -10.26 13.57
CA VAL A 38 3.89 -11.68 13.40
C VAL A 38 5.30 -11.99 13.89
N GLU A 39 5.47 -13.16 14.51
CA GLU A 39 6.78 -13.72 14.90
C GLU A 39 7.81 -13.41 13.81
N SER A 40 8.95 -12.86 14.19
CA SER A 40 9.96 -12.34 13.28
C SER A 40 11.34 -12.83 13.71
N GLU A 41 12.26 -12.91 12.75
CA GLU A 41 13.66 -13.33 12.95
C GLU A 41 14.58 -12.13 13.28
N ASP A 42 14.00 -10.95 13.46
CA ASP A 42 14.67 -9.68 13.67
C ASP A 42 13.97 -8.86 14.78
N GLY A 43 14.49 -7.66 15.05
CA GLY A 43 13.94 -6.75 16.07
C GLY A 43 12.64 -6.03 15.66
N THR A 44 11.75 -6.67 14.89
CA THR A 44 10.50 -6.04 14.43
C THR A 44 9.60 -5.65 15.59
N LEU A 45 9.46 -6.49 16.61
CA LEU A 45 8.61 -6.21 17.77
C LEU A 45 9.12 -4.98 18.54
N GLU A 46 10.42 -4.92 18.78
CA GLU A 46 11.11 -3.82 19.44
C GLU A 46 11.00 -2.53 18.60
N LEU A 47 11.12 -2.64 17.27
CA LEU A 47 10.91 -1.52 16.35
C LEU A 47 9.50 -0.92 16.51
N ILE A 48 8.46 -1.75 16.54
CA ILE A 48 7.08 -1.25 16.73
C ILE A 48 6.89 -0.67 18.13
N LYS A 49 7.42 -1.32 19.18
CA LYS A 49 7.36 -0.80 20.56
C LYS A 49 8.04 0.56 20.70
N SER A 50 9.13 0.80 19.96
CA SER A 50 9.86 2.07 19.99
C SER A 50 9.12 3.28 19.39
N ILE A 51 7.94 3.09 18.80
CA ILE A 51 7.11 4.22 18.35
C ILE A 51 6.50 4.98 19.55
N GLU A 52 6.29 4.30 20.68
CA GLU A 52 5.85 4.88 21.96
C GLU A 52 4.58 5.76 21.89
N ASP A 53 3.64 5.43 20.98
CA ASP A 53 2.35 6.14 20.88
C ASP A 53 1.23 5.34 21.58
N PRO A 54 0.47 5.94 22.52
CA PRO A 54 -0.57 5.23 23.28
C PRO A 54 -1.76 4.76 22.43
N LYS A 55 -1.90 5.25 21.19
CA LYS A 55 -2.92 4.76 20.25
C LYS A 55 -2.56 3.39 19.69
N ILE A 56 -1.29 3.01 19.70
CA ILE A 56 -0.82 1.75 19.11
C ILE A 56 -1.14 0.59 20.05
N LYS A 57 -1.85 -0.41 19.52
CA LYS A 57 -2.15 -1.67 20.17
C LYS A 57 -1.49 -2.80 19.39
N ILE A 58 -0.60 -3.53 20.06
CA ILE A 58 0.16 -4.62 19.44
C ILE A 58 -0.55 -5.94 19.71
N ILE A 59 -0.74 -6.72 18.66
CA ILE A 59 -1.10 -8.14 18.72
C ILE A 59 0.13 -8.92 18.28
N GLU A 60 0.51 -9.95 19.03
CA GLU A 60 1.60 -10.85 18.65
C GLU A 60 1.00 -12.16 18.10
N SER A 61 1.39 -12.56 16.89
CA SER A 61 0.91 -13.79 16.25
C SER A 61 2.05 -14.74 15.91
N PRO A 62 1.90 -16.06 16.08
CA PRO A 62 2.91 -17.02 15.64
C PRO A 62 2.99 -17.07 14.10
N TRP A 63 4.15 -17.48 13.58
CA TRP A 63 4.28 -17.77 12.16
C TRP A 63 3.63 -19.11 11.80
N LEU A 64 2.79 -19.11 10.77
CA LEU A 64 2.04 -20.29 10.34
C LEU A 64 2.59 -20.85 9.02
N GLU A 65 3.71 -21.58 9.09
CA GLU A 65 4.42 -22.11 7.91
C GLU A 65 3.49 -22.88 6.95
N ASP A 66 2.58 -23.71 7.48
CA ASP A 66 1.65 -24.53 6.69
C ASP A 66 0.61 -23.72 5.89
N MET A 67 0.44 -22.44 6.20
CA MET A 67 -0.48 -21.54 5.50
C MET A 67 0.17 -20.78 4.34
N ARG A 68 1.46 -21.02 4.04
CA ARG A 68 2.14 -20.43 2.89
C ARG A 68 1.43 -20.71 1.56
N GLY A 69 1.57 -19.78 0.63
CA GLY A 69 1.02 -19.89 -0.71
C GLY A 69 -0.23 -19.04 -0.94
N GLU A 70 -0.36 -18.52 -2.17
CA GLU A 70 -1.54 -17.76 -2.65
C GLU A 70 -1.88 -16.51 -1.81
N GLY A 71 -0.91 -16.00 -1.03
CA GLY A 71 -1.11 -14.83 -0.17
C GLY A 71 -2.04 -15.06 1.02
N LYS A 72 -2.33 -16.32 1.38
CA LYS A 72 -3.25 -16.68 2.48
C LYS A 72 -2.79 -16.13 3.83
N LEU A 73 -1.48 -16.15 4.09
CA LEU A 73 -0.88 -15.57 5.30
C LEU A 73 -1.17 -14.08 5.43
N LEU A 74 -0.98 -13.31 4.35
CA LEU A 74 -1.20 -11.87 4.37
C LEU A 74 -2.67 -11.54 4.65
N VAL A 75 -3.59 -12.31 4.06
CA VAL A 75 -5.04 -12.20 4.34
C VAL A 75 -5.34 -12.54 5.80
N HIS A 76 -4.79 -13.64 6.30
CA HIS A 76 -5.02 -14.10 7.67
C HIS A 76 -4.59 -13.06 8.71
N TYR A 77 -3.33 -12.62 8.66
CA TYR A 77 -2.79 -11.67 9.64
C TYR A 77 -3.46 -10.29 9.56
N THR A 78 -3.82 -9.85 8.35
CA THR A 78 -4.60 -8.61 8.16
C THR A 78 -5.98 -8.73 8.80
N ASN A 79 -6.67 -9.85 8.64
CA ASN A 79 -7.99 -10.07 9.23
C ASN A 79 -7.94 -10.17 10.76
N LEU A 80 -6.86 -10.72 11.33
CA LEU A 80 -6.65 -10.70 12.79
C LEU A 80 -6.54 -9.27 13.32
N ALA A 81 -5.76 -8.40 12.66
CA ALA A 81 -5.67 -6.99 13.03
C ALA A 81 -7.02 -6.25 12.85
N LEU A 82 -7.72 -6.50 11.74
CA LEU A 82 -9.02 -5.90 11.47
C LEU A 82 -10.06 -6.25 12.55
N LYS A 83 -10.05 -7.49 13.05
CA LYS A 83 -11.00 -7.96 14.07
C LYS A 83 -10.93 -7.17 15.38
N GLU A 84 -9.76 -6.65 15.72
CA GLU A 84 -9.55 -5.86 16.94
C GLU A 84 -9.85 -4.35 16.75
N CYS A 85 -10.23 -3.92 15.54
CA CYS A 85 -10.60 -2.53 15.28
C CYS A 85 -11.98 -2.21 15.85
N THR A 86 -12.09 -1.07 16.53
CA THR A 86 -13.32 -0.59 17.20
C THR A 86 -13.94 0.66 16.57
N GLY A 87 -13.26 1.28 15.60
CA GLY A 87 -13.73 2.49 14.92
C GLY A 87 -14.92 2.26 13.99
N ASP A 88 -15.58 3.34 13.58
CA ASP A 88 -16.60 3.32 12.52
C ASP A 88 -15.98 3.01 11.16
N TRP A 89 -14.76 3.50 10.96
CA TRP A 89 -13.92 3.30 9.77
C TRP A 89 -12.61 2.63 10.16
N CYS A 90 -12.14 1.69 9.35
CA CYS A 90 -10.83 1.05 9.50
C CYS A 90 -9.93 1.44 8.32
N PHE A 91 -8.80 2.08 8.60
CA PHE A 91 -7.80 2.50 7.62
C PHE A 91 -6.62 1.52 7.61
N TYR A 92 -6.52 0.73 6.55
CA TYR A 92 -5.44 -0.22 6.32
C TYR A 92 -4.27 0.42 5.57
N LEU A 93 -3.05 0.15 6.03
CA LEU A 93 -1.83 0.37 5.26
C LEU A 93 -0.95 -0.89 5.29
N GLN A 94 -0.34 -1.23 4.16
CA GLN A 94 0.75 -2.20 4.12
C GLN A 94 2.05 -1.54 4.66
N GLY A 95 3.01 -2.36 5.11
CA GLY A 95 4.23 -1.85 5.76
C GLY A 95 5.17 -1.01 4.87
N ASP A 96 4.87 -0.90 3.57
CA ASP A 96 5.54 -0.03 2.60
C ASP A 96 4.62 1.03 1.98
N GLU A 97 3.43 1.24 2.53
CA GLU A 97 2.47 2.26 2.14
C GLU A 97 2.45 3.42 3.13
N VAL A 98 2.51 4.65 2.64
CA VAL A 98 2.54 5.87 3.45
C VAL A 98 1.54 6.88 2.88
N VAL A 99 0.84 7.60 3.74
CA VAL A 99 -0.04 8.71 3.34
C VAL A 99 0.69 10.03 3.53
N HIS A 100 0.62 10.93 2.54
CA HIS A 100 1.17 12.27 2.71
C HIS A 100 0.29 13.09 3.67
N GLU A 101 0.91 13.80 4.60
CA GLU A 101 0.25 14.63 5.62
C GLU A 101 -0.77 15.62 5.05
N LYS A 102 -0.56 16.08 3.81
CA LYS A 102 -1.44 17.01 3.11
C LYS A 102 -2.85 16.46 2.84
N TYR A 103 -3.03 15.14 2.82
CA TYR A 103 -4.32 14.50 2.58
C TYR A 103 -5.07 14.17 3.88
N LEU A 104 -4.47 14.35 5.05
CA LEU A 104 -5.03 13.84 6.31
C LEU A 104 -6.35 14.52 6.68
N GLU A 105 -6.42 15.85 6.62
CA GLU A 105 -7.65 16.60 6.85
C GLU A 105 -8.71 16.23 5.81
N TYR A 106 -8.33 16.24 4.53
CA TYR A 106 -9.18 15.84 3.41
C TYR A 106 -9.83 14.46 3.59
N ILE A 107 -9.04 13.45 3.96
CA ILE A 107 -9.53 12.09 4.23
C ILE A 107 -10.50 12.13 5.41
N LYS A 108 -10.13 12.80 6.52
CA LYS A 108 -10.95 12.87 7.72
C LYS A 108 -12.33 13.50 7.44
N CYS A 109 -12.41 14.61 6.70
CA CYS A 109 -13.69 15.23 6.34
C CYS A 109 -14.55 14.28 5.49
N ALA A 110 -13.94 13.56 4.54
CA ALA A 110 -14.66 12.59 3.71
C ALA A 110 -15.25 11.46 4.55
N LEU A 111 -14.51 10.94 5.53
CA LEU A 111 -14.99 9.89 6.43
C LEU A 111 -16.18 10.38 7.28
N GLU A 112 -16.13 11.62 7.73
CA GLU A 112 -17.18 12.23 8.56
C GLU A 112 -18.46 12.48 7.74
N GLU A 113 -18.35 13.06 6.55
CA GLU A 113 -19.49 13.36 5.68
C GLU A 113 -20.27 12.10 5.23
N TYR A 114 -19.61 10.95 5.21
CA TYR A 114 -20.19 9.67 4.80
C TYR A 114 -20.45 8.71 5.98
N LEU A 115 -20.29 9.16 7.22
CA LEU A 115 -20.49 8.34 8.41
C LEU A 115 -21.88 7.68 8.44
N ASP A 116 -22.92 8.46 8.13
CA ASP A 116 -24.32 8.03 8.19
C ASP A 116 -24.85 7.41 6.89
N LYS A 117 -24.10 7.54 5.78
CA LYS A 117 -24.44 6.98 4.47
C LYS A 117 -24.06 5.50 4.39
N LYS A 118 -24.91 4.62 4.93
CA LYS A 118 -24.64 3.18 5.09
C LYS A 118 -24.46 2.43 3.76
N GLU A 119 -24.92 2.99 2.65
CA GLU A 119 -24.67 2.51 1.30
C GLU A 119 -23.20 2.62 0.86
N VAL A 120 -22.42 3.48 1.52
CA VAL A 120 -20.98 3.60 1.34
C VAL A 120 -20.25 2.67 2.31
N GLU A 121 -19.53 1.71 1.76
CA GLU A 121 -18.88 0.61 2.47
C GLU A 121 -17.36 0.81 2.61
N GLY A 122 -16.79 1.79 1.90
CA GLY A 122 -15.37 2.12 2.00
C GLY A 122 -14.94 3.23 1.06
N PHE A 123 -13.64 3.49 1.04
CA PHE A 123 -13.01 4.50 0.21
C PHE A 123 -11.78 3.93 -0.50
N THR A 124 -11.60 4.37 -1.73
CA THR A 124 -10.39 4.07 -2.49
C THR A 124 -9.44 5.24 -2.46
N LEU A 125 -8.15 4.93 -2.39
CA LEU A 125 -7.08 5.89 -2.57
C LEU A 125 -6.31 5.55 -3.85
N LYS A 126 -5.78 6.59 -4.48
CA LYS A 126 -4.90 6.49 -5.65
C LYS A 126 -3.51 6.03 -5.24
N TYR A 127 -2.68 5.58 -6.19
CA TYR A 127 -1.32 5.12 -5.90
C TYR A 127 -0.25 5.89 -6.66
N LYS A 128 0.88 6.12 -5.97
CA LYS A 128 2.19 6.35 -6.59
C LYS A 128 3.10 5.21 -6.18
N HIS A 129 3.44 4.33 -7.13
CA HIS A 129 4.29 3.18 -6.86
C HIS A 129 5.75 3.50 -7.15
N PHE A 130 6.51 3.88 -6.13
CA PHE A 130 7.92 4.21 -6.30
C PHE A 130 8.73 2.95 -6.70
N TYR A 131 9.63 3.12 -7.68
CA TYR A 131 10.28 2.02 -8.37
C TYR A 131 11.78 2.28 -8.57
N GLY A 132 12.60 1.46 -7.93
CA GLY A 132 14.06 1.46 -7.99
C GLY A 132 14.74 2.57 -7.18
N ASN A 133 14.07 3.70 -6.99
CA ASN A 133 14.47 4.82 -6.15
C ASN A 133 13.22 5.66 -5.77
N PHE A 134 13.42 6.74 -5.03
CA PHE A 134 12.34 7.62 -4.57
C PHE A 134 11.87 8.64 -5.63
N TYR A 135 12.58 8.80 -6.73
CA TYR A 135 12.31 9.81 -7.76
C TYR A 135 11.51 9.30 -8.95
N LEU A 136 11.44 7.99 -9.09
CA LEU A 136 10.76 7.32 -10.19
C LEU A 136 9.59 6.53 -9.64
N TYR A 137 8.45 6.64 -10.29
CA TYR A 137 7.26 5.87 -9.93
C TYR A 137 6.55 5.32 -11.15
N HIS A 138 5.76 4.28 -10.93
CA HIS A 138 4.81 3.72 -11.87
C HIS A 138 3.41 4.26 -11.63
N GLU A 139 2.72 4.53 -12.73
CA GLU A 139 1.28 4.81 -12.78
C GLU A 139 0.72 4.06 -14.00
N GLY A 140 -0.30 3.22 -13.81
CA GLY A 140 -0.92 2.45 -14.90
C GLY A 140 -0.43 1.00 -15.00
N GLU A 141 -0.06 0.52 -16.20
CA GLU A 141 -0.04 -0.93 -16.48
C GLU A 141 0.76 -1.81 -15.53
N GLY A 142 0.10 -2.84 -14.99
CA GLY A 142 0.69 -3.80 -14.06
C GLY A 142 0.67 -3.29 -12.61
N TRP A 143 0.26 -2.04 -12.41
CA TRP A 143 0.20 -1.36 -11.13
C TRP A 143 -1.22 -0.89 -10.85
N VAL A 144 -1.62 -0.93 -9.60
CA VAL A 144 -3.01 -0.66 -9.24
C VAL A 144 -3.17 0.84 -9.06
N ARG A 145 -4.01 1.46 -9.90
CA ARG A 145 -4.20 2.91 -9.85
C ARG A 145 -4.97 3.36 -8.61
N ASN A 146 -5.99 2.59 -8.22
CA ASN A 146 -6.86 2.88 -7.09
C ASN A 146 -7.17 1.60 -6.35
N GLU A 147 -7.14 1.64 -5.02
CA GLU A 147 -7.52 0.47 -4.21
C GLU A 147 -8.22 0.85 -2.92
N VAL A 148 -9.07 -0.06 -2.44
CA VAL A 148 -9.79 0.07 -1.18
C VAL A 148 -8.77 0.03 -0.03
N ARG A 149 -8.69 1.13 0.71
CA ARG A 149 -7.78 1.27 1.85
C ARG A 149 -8.49 1.71 3.13
N ILE A 150 -9.69 2.26 3.02
CA ILE A 150 -10.53 2.55 4.17
C ILE A 150 -11.83 1.77 4.01
N ILE A 151 -12.24 1.05 5.05
CA ILE A 151 -13.42 0.19 5.03
C ILE A 151 -14.34 0.53 6.19
N ARG A 152 -15.65 0.43 5.99
CA ARG A 152 -16.61 0.54 7.08
C ARG A 152 -16.48 -0.68 7.97
N ASN A 153 -16.41 -0.46 9.28
CA ASN A 153 -16.27 -1.55 10.22
C ASN A 153 -17.59 -2.30 10.42
N GLY A 154 -17.53 -3.54 10.90
CA GLY A 154 -18.70 -4.31 11.36
C GLY A 154 -19.63 -4.84 10.27
N ILE A 155 -19.36 -4.61 8.98
CA ILE A 155 -20.22 -5.07 7.87
C ILE A 155 -19.77 -6.41 7.23
N GLY A 156 -18.89 -7.16 7.92
CA GLY A 156 -18.39 -8.45 7.42
C GLY A 156 -17.32 -8.33 6.34
N VAL A 157 -16.53 -7.25 6.35
CA VAL A 157 -15.41 -7.06 5.44
C VAL A 157 -14.26 -8.02 5.78
N SER A 158 -13.58 -8.51 4.75
CA SER A 158 -12.39 -9.37 4.87
C SER A 158 -11.34 -9.00 3.81
N ALA A 159 -10.07 -9.18 4.15
CA ALA A 159 -8.95 -8.99 3.24
C ALA A 159 -9.03 -9.96 2.04
N TYR A 160 -8.62 -9.49 0.87
CA TYR A 160 -8.71 -10.18 -0.41
C TYR A 160 -7.39 -10.10 -1.17
N LYS A 161 -7.00 -11.22 -1.81
CA LYS A 161 -5.77 -11.35 -2.63
C LYS A 161 -4.53 -10.80 -1.92
N ALA A 162 -4.02 -11.53 -0.93
CA ALA A 162 -2.83 -11.14 -0.18
C ALA A 162 -2.96 -9.77 0.52
N ALA A 163 -4.17 -9.45 1.00
CA ALA A 163 -4.52 -8.16 1.58
C ALA A 163 -4.27 -6.96 0.65
N HIS A 164 -4.24 -7.20 -0.67
CA HIS A 164 -4.19 -6.12 -1.64
C HIS A 164 -5.45 -5.25 -1.59
N SER A 165 -6.60 -5.84 -1.26
CA SER A 165 -7.89 -5.15 -1.17
C SER A 165 -8.82 -5.85 -0.18
N PHE A 166 -10.10 -5.47 -0.17
CA PHE A 166 -11.12 -5.99 0.72
C PHE A 166 -12.39 -6.41 -0.03
N ARG A 167 -13.13 -7.36 0.54
CA ARG A 167 -14.42 -7.86 0.03
C ARG A 167 -15.36 -8.25 1.17
N ILE A 168 -16.66 -8.21 0.89
CA ILE A 168 -17.71 -8.73 1.79
C ILE A 168 -18.21 -10.02 1.16
N ASN A 169 -18.05 -11.17 1.80
CA ASN A 169 -18.53 -12.46 1.27
C ASN A 169 -18.15 -12.69 -0.22
N GLY A 170 -16.93 -12.29 -0.62
CA GLY A 170 -16.45 -12.43 -1.99
C GLY A 170 -16.96 -11.40 -3.00
N ARG A 171 -17.92 -10.52 -2.65
CA ARG A 171 -18.34 -9.38 -3.49
C ARG A 171 -17.49 -8.14 -3.23
N LYS A 172 -17.45 -7.26 -4.23
CA LYS A 172 -16.78 -5.96 -4.16
C LYS A 172 -17.56 -5.00 -3.24
N LEU A 173 -16.85 -4.03 -2.65
CA LEU A 173 -17.43 -2.98 -1.83
C LEU A 173 -17.95 -1.82 -2.69
N ASN A 174 -18.99 -1.14 -2.21
CA ASN A 174 -19.42 0.15 -2.71
C ASN A 174 -18.54 1.26 -2.13
N CYS A 175 -17.74 1.91 -2.98
CA CYS A 175 -16.74 2.86 -2.54
C CYS A 175 -16.89 4.25 -3.16
N ILE A 176 -16.55 5.24 -2.35
CA ILE A 176 -16.27 6.61 -2.81
C ILE A 176 -14.80 6.68 -3.19
N VAL A 177 -14.51 7.26 -4.36
CA VAL A 177 -13.12 7.48 -4.79
C VAL A 177 -12.62 8.79 -4.19
N LEU A 178 -11.48 8.72 -3.51
CA LEU A 178 -10.80 9.90 -2.97
C LEU A 178 -9.73 10.42 -3.93
N ASP A 179 -9.60 11.74 -4.00
CA ASP A 179 -8.45 12.41 -4.60
C ASP A 179 -7.27 12.50 -3.63
N ALA A 180 -6.94 11.37 -3.01
CA ALA A 180 -5.82 11.21 -2.09
C ALA A 180 -4.96 10.03 -2.53
N TYR A 181 -3.66 10.07 -2.22
CA TYR A 181 -2.69 9.12 -2.73
C TYR A 181 -1.99 8.34 -1.62
N ILE A 182 -1.89 7.03 -1.81
CA ILE A 182 -0.91 6.16 -1.17
C ILE A 182 0.42 6.28 -1.90
N TYR A 183 1.46 6.58 -1.13
CA TYR A 183 2.85 6.56 -1.56
C TYR A 183 3.40 5.18 -1.22
N HIS A 184 3.54 4.33 -2.24
CA HIS A 184 3.92 2.92 -2.05
C HIS A 184 5.38 2.71 -2.43
N TYR A 185 6.21 2.37 -1.44
CA TYR A 185 7.66 2.22 -1.54
C TYR A 185 8.12 0.76 -1.69
N GLY A 186 7.24 -0.15 -2.11
CA GLY A 186 7.52 -1.58 -2.16
C GLY A 186 8.63 -1.99 -3.12
N TRP A 187 8.93 -1.13 -4.11
CA TRP A 187 10.03 -1.28 -5.07
C TRP A 187 11.06 -0.16 -5.01
N ALA A 188 10.95 0.79 -4.09
CA ALA A 188 11.92 1.86 -3.87
C ALA A 188 12.61 1.64 -2.53
N ARG A 189 13.69 0.87 -2.58
CA ARG A 189 14.40 0.37 -1.40
C ARG A 189 15.90 0.33 -1.68
N ARG A 190 16.68 0.33 -0.60
CA ARG A 190 18.12 0.09 -0.62
C ARG A 190 18.49 -1.12 -1.48
N LYS A 191 19.46 -0.95 -2.38
CA LYS A 191 19.93 -2.00 -3.31
C LYS A 191 20.43 -3.21 -2.53
N SER A 192 21.11 -2.99 -1.41
CA SER A 192 21.59 -4.03 -0.50
C SER A 192 20.49 -4.95 0.07
N LYS A 193 19.26 -4.46 0.21
CA LYS A 193 18.14 -5.17 0.85
C LYS A 193 17.06 -5.68 -0.11
N MET A 194 17.00 -5.13 -1.31
CA MET A 194 15.91 -5.45 -2.24
C MET A 194 15.86 -6.93 -2.67
N LYS A 195 17.02 -7.57 -2.89
CA LYS A 195 17.04 -8.99 -3.29
C LYS A 195 16.51 -9.89 -2.18
N GLU A 196 16.94 -9.66 -0.95
CA GLU A 196 16.46 -10.38 0.24
C GLU A 196 14.94 -10.23 0.38
N LYS A 197 14.43 -9.01 0.24
CA LYS A 197 12.98 -8.73 0.24
C LYS A 197 12.22 -9.47 -0.84
N ILE A 198 12.70 -9.48 -2.09
CA ILE A 198 12.01 -10.18 -3.18
C ILE A 198 11.94 -11.68 -2.91
N VAL A 199 13.05 -12.29 -2.48
CA VAL A 199 13.10 -13.72 -2.19
C VAL A 199 12.16 -14.06 -1.03
N GLU A 200 12.24 -13.32 0.06
CA GLU A 200 11.45 -13.61 1.26
C GLU A 200 9.95 -13.38 1.04
N HIS A 201 9.57 -12.25 0.41
CA HIS A 201 8.19 -11.99 0.05
C HIS A 201 7.65 -13.06 -0.91
N SER A 202 8.46 -13.53 -1.88
CA SER A 202 8.06 -14.64 -2.75
C SER A 202 7.82 -15.94 -1.97
N ARG A 203 8.56 -16.24 -0.90
CA ARG A 203 8.27 -17.41 -0.05
C ARG A 203 6.90 -17.35 0.61
N TRP A 204 6.36 -16.16 0.88
CA TRP A 204 5.02 -16.01 1.43
C TRP A 204 3.93 -16.35 0.40
N HIS A 205 4.18 -16.09 -0.89
CA HIS A 205 3.23 -16.31 -1.99
C HIS A 205 3.33 -17.69 -2.63
N TRP A 206 4.48 -18.36 -2.52
CA TRP A 206 4.76 -19.65 -3.16
C TRP A 206 4.95 -20.75 -2.11
N LYS A 207 4.35 -21.93 -2.36
CA LYS A 207 4.44 -23.08 -1.47
C LYS A 207 5.81 -23.75 -1.48
N GLU A 208 6.43 -23.86 -2.65
CA GLU A 208 7.70 -24.56 -2.82
C GLU A 208 8.87 -23.58 -2.89
N ASP A 209 9.89 -23.80 -2.06
CA ASP A 209 11.10 -22.98 -2.06
C ASP A 209 11.91 -23.10 -3.36
N LYS A 210 11.81 -24.25 -4.05
CA LYS A 210 12.49 -24.48 -5.32
C LYS A 210 12.07 -23.45 -6.38
N ASP A 211 10.77 -23.16 -6.48
CA ASP A 211 10.23 -22.13 -7.37
C ASP A 211 10.78 -20.74 -7.06
N VAL A 212 10.91 -20.41 -5.77
CA VAL A 212 11.43 -19.11 -5.33
C VAL A 212 12.91 -18.98 -5.69
N VAL A 213 13.68 -20.05 -5.48
CA VAL A 213 15.11 -20.06 -5.79
C VAL A 213 15.34 -19.88 -7.28
N GLU A 214 14.66 -20.67 -8.11
CA GLU A 214 14.82 -20.66 -9.56
C GLU A 214 14.38 -19.32 -10.19
N LYS A 215 13.24 -18.77 -9.75
CA LYS A 215 12.65 -17.56 -10.36
C LYS A 215 13.24 -16.26 -9.83
N PHE A 216 13.76 -16.24 -8.61
CA PHE A 216 14.19 -15.01 -7.92
C PHE A 216 15.59 -15.08 -7.31
N ALA A 217 15.89 -16.09 -6.50
CA ALA A 217 17.15 -16.10 -5.74
C ALA A 217 18.39 -16.26 -6.63
N SER A 218 18.29 -17.00 -7.72
CA SER A 218 19.35 -17.20 -8.72
C SER A 218 19.65 -15.94 -9.55
N LYS A 219 18.66 -15.03 -9.69
CA LYS A 219 18.76 -13.84 -10.54
C LYS A 219 19.57 -12.73 -9.89
N LYS A 220 20.25 -11.95 -10.72
CA LYS A 220 20.83 -10.67 -10.32
C LYS A 220 19.71 -9.64 -10.14
N LEU A 221 19.98 -8.62 -9.32
CA LEU A 221 18.95 -7.66 -8.96
C LEU A 221 18.42 -6.88 -10.18
N ASP A 222 19.26 -6.62 -11.18
CA ASP A 222 18.88 -5.97 -12.44
C ASP A 222 17.92 -6.80 -13.29
N GLU A 223 17.98 -8.12 -13.19
CA GLU A 223 17.05 -9.06 -13.84
C GLU A 223 15.70 -9.15 -13.11
N LEU A 224 15.65 -8.76 -11.83
CA LEU A 224 14.41 -8.73 -11.04
C LEU A 224 13.57 -7.48 -11.31
N TYR A 225 14.23 -6.37 -11.67
CA TYR A 225 13.56 -5.14 -12.09
C TYR A 225 13.20 -5.20 -13.58
N VAL A 226 12.16 -5.97 -13.92
CA VAL A 226 11.73 -6.24 -15.30
C VAL A 226 10.86 -5.13 -15.93
N HIS A 227 10.35 -4.20 -15.12
CA HIS A 227 9.42 -3.14 -15.55
C HIS A 227 10.06 -1.75 -15.46
N LYS A 228 11.29 -1.60 -15.98
CA LYS A 228 12.02 -0.31 -15.97
C LYS A 228 11.54 0.71 -17.01
N ASP A 229 10.56 0.37 -17.83
CA ASP A 229 10.03 1.25 -18.88
C ASP A 229 8.76 1.96 -18.43
N SER A 230 8.49 3.14 -18.99
CA SER A 230 7.29 3.96 -18.72
C SER A 230 7.20 4.49 -17.28
N LEU A 231 8.35 4.73 -16.65
CA LEU A 231 8.44 5.41 -15.36
C LEU A 231 8.12 6.89 -15.49
N HIS A 232 7.63 7.46 -14.39
CA HIS A 232 7.33 8.87 -14.26
C HIS A 232 8.26 9.52 -13.26
N PHE A 233 8.63 10.78 -13.53
CA PHE A 233 9.34 11.59 -12.56
C PHE A 233 8.41 12.06 -11.46
N PHE A 234 8.77 11.75 -10.23
CA PHE A 234 8.14 12.32 -9.07
C PHE A 234 8.66 13.75 -8.87
N LYS A 235 7.75 14.72 -8.91
CA LYS A 235 8.05 16.16 -8.81
C LYS A 235 7.48 16.82 -7.57
N ASP A 236 6.65 16.10 -6.82
CA ASP A 236 6.07 16.61 -5.58
C ASP A 236 7.00 16.28 -4.40
N THR A 237 6.53 16.53 -3.18
CA THR A 237 7.22 16.18 -1.95
C THR A 237 6.86 14.78 -1.46
N HIS A 238 7.84 14.09 -0.86
CA HIS A 238 7.57 12.89 -0.08
C HIS A 238 6.99 13.26 1.30
N PRO A 239 6.17 12.38 1.90
CA PRO A 239 5.66 12.58 3.25
C PRO A 239 6.78 12.88 4.24
N LYS A 240 6.56 13.81 5.17
CA LYS A 240 7.60 14.23 6.14
C LYS A 240 8.22 13.05 6.90
N VAL A 241 7.40 12.05 7.24
CA VAL A 241 7.85 10.83 7.94
C VAL A 241 8.90 10.03 7.16
N MET A 242 8.94 10.12 5.83
CA MET A 242 9.91 9.40 4.98
C MET A 242 11.23 10.14 4.78
N GLN A 243 11.32 11.43 5.15
CA GLN A 243 12.45 12.28 4.78
C GLN A 243 13.79 11.75 5.32
N GLU A 244 13.83 11.29 6.56
CA GLU A 244 15.06 10.75 7.16
C GLU A 244 15.59 9.53 6.39
N ARG A 245 14.71 8.59 6.03
CA ARG A 245 15.06 7.41 5.24
C ARG A 245 15.61 7.80 3.86
N ILE A 246 14.96 8.75 3.20
CA ILE A 246 15.35 9.22 1.87
C ILE A 246 16.74 9.86 1.91
N VAL A 247 16.94 10.82 2.83
CA VAL A 247 18.23 11.50 3.04
C VAL A 247 19.34 10.51 3.35
N LYS A 248 19.08 9.54 4.22
CA LYS A 248 20.07 8.52 4.58
C LYS A 248 20.46 7.65 3.38
N GLN A 249 19.49 7.16 2.62
CA GLN A 249 19.77 6.34 1.44
C GLN A 249 20.53 7.12 0.35
N GLU A 250 20.26 8.41 0.20
CA GLU A 250 20.99 9.28 -0.71
C GLU A 250 22.43 9.52 -0.26
N ALA A 251 22.64 9.78 1.03
CA ALA A 251 23.97 9.92 1.61
C ALA A 251 24.81 8.65 1.42
N ASP A 252 24.19 7.48 1.62
CA ASP A 252 24.82 6.17 1.43
C ASP A 252 25.04 5.81 -0.06
N LYS A 253 24.43 6.57 -0.99
CA LYS A 253 24.39 6.28 -2.44
C LYS A 253 23.88 4.87 -2.76
N ASP A 254 23.00 4.31 -1.92
CA ASP A 254 22.50 2.93 -2.03
C ASP A 254 21.22 2.81 -2.89
N ASN A 255 21.14 3.61 -3.96
CA ASN A 255 20.04 3.58 -4.92
C ASN A 255 20.23 2.46 -5.93
N PHE A 256 19.13 1.77 -6.28
CA PHE A 256 19.21 0.68 -7.24
C PHE A 256 19.23 1.16 -8.70
N LEU A 257 18.34 2.09 -9.06
CA LEU A 257 18.25 2.64 -10.41
C LEU A 257 18.77 4.08 -10.46
N GLU A 258 19.72 4.31 -11.35
CA GLU A 258 20.03 5.66 -11.81
C GLU A 258 18.86 6.23 -12.61
N VAL A 259 18.63 7.53 -12.49
CA VAL A 259 17.63 8.22 -13.28
C VAL A 259 18.11 8.36 -14.72
N LYS A 260 17.48 7.63 -15.64
CA LYS A 260 17.80 7.67 -17.09
C LYS A 260 16.58 8.05 -17.91
N LYS A 261 16.80 8.85 -18.96
CA LYS A 261 15.73 9.30 -19.88
C LYS A 261 15.02 8.13 -20.59
N GLU A 262 15.73 7.03 -20.82
CA GLU A 262 15.18 5.84 -21.47
C GLU A 262 14.02 5.21 -20.67
N TYR A 263 14.08 5.25 -19.33
CA TYR A 263 13.05 4.70 -18.47
C TYR A 263 11.72 5.46 -18.56
N LEU A 264 11.77 6.72 -18.97
CA LEU A 264 10.60 7.57 -19.16
C LEU A 264 9.89 7.32 -20.50
N ARG A 265 10.52 6.56 -21.40
CA ARG A 265 9.95 6.30 -22.72
C ARG A 265 8.77 5.35 -22.60
N ARG A 266 7.58 5.93 -22.72
CA ARG A 266 6.34 5.17 -22.71
C ARG A 266 6.14 4.40 -24.02
N LYS A 267 5.95 3.08 -23.91
CA LYS A 267 5.70 2.22 -25.08
C LYS A 267 4.39 2.59 -25.77
N LEU A 268 4.36 2.55 -27.10
CA LEU A 268 3.21 2.98 -27.91
C LEU A 268 1.92 2.23 -27.54
N LYS A 269 2.00 0.90 -27.35
CA LYS A 269 0.87 0.07 -26.92
C LYS A 269 0.19 0.58 -25.65
N TRP A 270 0.96 1.11 -24.69
CA TRP A 270 0.43 1.64 -23.42
C TRP A 270 -0.25 2.99 -23.60
N LYS A 271 0.20 3.79 -24.57
CA LYS A 271 -0.48 5.05 -24.91
C LYS A 271 -1.85 4.77 -25.53
N ILE A 272 -1.90 3.78 -26.43
CA ILE A 272 -3.14 3.37 -27.10
C ILE A 272 -4.14 2.80 -26.08
N ARG A 273 -3.69 1.87 -25.23
CA ARG A 273 -4.55 1.28 -24.19
C ARG A 273 -5.16 2.35 -23.28
N ASP A 274 -4.33 3.25 -22.74
CA ASP A 274 -4.84 4.27 -21.81
C ASP A 274 -5.75 5.27 -22.50
N PHE A 275 -5.51 5.62 -23.77
CA PHE A 275 -6.43 6.44 -24.54
C PHE A 275 -7.84 5.81 -24.60
N PHE A 276 -7.95 4.50 -24.86
CA PHE A 276 -9.23 3.80 -24.82
C PHE A 276 -9.80 3.70 -23.40
N ALA A 277 -8.97 3.47 -22.39
CA ALA A 277 -9.39 3.46 -20.99
C ALA A 277 -9.97 4.82 -20.55
N ASP A 278 -9.33 5.92 -20.94
CA ASP A 278 -9.78 7.30 -20.68
C ASP A 278 -11.12 7.61 -21.38
N ILE A 279 -11.28 7.16 -22.63
CA ILE A 279 -12.55 7.31 -23.36
C ILE A 279 -13.67 6.55 -22.64
N THR A 280 -13.42 5.29 -22.28
CA THR A 280 -14.44 4.46 -21.61
C THR A 280 -14.79 4.99 -20.22
N GLU A 281 -13.83 5.58 -19.50
CA GLU A 281 -14.10 6.28 -18.24
C GLU A 281 -15.01 7.49 -18.44
N LYS A 282 -14.74 8.33 -19.44
CA LYS A 282 -15.57 9.51 -19.73
C LYS A 282 -16.98 9.13 -20.17
N LEU A 283 -17.13 8.05 -20.94
CA LEU A 283 -18.42 7.64 -21.50
C LEU A 283 -19.25 6.78 -20.53
N PHE A 284 -18.61 5.89 -19.77
CA PHE A 284 -19.29 4.85 -18.99
C PHE A 284 -18.92 4.87 -17.50
N GLY A 285 -18.08 5.81 -17.05
CA GLY A 285 -17.58 5.86 -15.68
C GLY A 285 -16.64 4.71 -15.30
N LYS A 286 -16.17 3.92 -16.29
CA LYS A 286 -15.34 2.72 -16.09
C LYS A 286 -14.20 2.66 -17.10
N ARG A 287 -12.99 2.43 -16.59
CA ARG A 287 -11.78 2.19 -17.39
C ARG A 287 -11.72 0.73 -17.84
N ILE A 288 -12.18 0.43 -19.06
CA ILE A 288 -12.16 -0.94 -19.58
C ILE A 288 -10.71 -1.40 -19.77
N GLY A 289 -10.41 -2.63 -19.34
CA GLY A 289 -9.07 -3.22 -19.43
C GLY A 289 -8.16 -2.94 -18.23
N GLU A 290 -8.61 -2.15 -17.25
CA GLU A 290 -7.90 -1.93 -16.00
C GLU A 290 -8.50 -2.76 -14.85
N TYR A 291 -7.63 -3.14 -13.91
CA TYR A 291 -8.05 -3.82 -12.69
C TYR A 291 -8.78 -2.86 -11.74
N ALA A 292 -9.93 -3.28 -11.24
CA ALA A 292 -10.66 -2.59 -10.16
C ALA A 292 -11.37 -3.59 -9.25
N ASN A 293 -11.18 -3.48 -7.93
CA ASN A 293 -11.79 -4.37 -6.94
C ASN A 293 -12.94 -3.74 -6.13
N TYR A 294 -13.59 -2.71 -6.66
CA TYR A 294 -14.68 -2.01 -6.00
C TYR A 294 -15.78 -1.62 -7.00
N HIS A 295 -16.96 -1.26 -6.48
CA HIS A 295 -18.01 -0.55 -7.20
C HIS A 295 -17.89 0.93 -6.87
N LYS A 296 -17.59 1.76 -7.87
CA LYS A 296 -17.60 3.22 -7.72
C LYS A 296 -19.04 3.70 -7.60
N VAL A 297 -19.43 4.18 -6.42
CA VAL A 297 -20.76 4.76 -6.17
C VAL A 297 -20.73 6.29 -6.09
N GLY A 298 -19.54 6.88 -6.08
CA GLY A 298 -19.34 8.32 -6.13
C GLY A 298 -17.86 8.69 -6.10
N GLU A 299 -17.58 9.96 -6.24
CA GLU A 299 -16.28 10.57 -6.01
C GLU A 299 -16.45 11.63 -4.94
N TYR A 300 -15.45 11.77 -4.08
CA TYR A 300 -15.41 12.92 -3.19
C TYR A 300 -14.95 14.16 -3.96
N ARG A 301 -15.24 15.34 -3.41
CA ARG A 301 -14.81 16.61 -4.01
C ARG A 301 -13.28 16.59 -4.25
N PRO A 302 -12.76 17.17 -5.35
CA PRO A 302 -11.32 17.15 -5.62
C PRO A 302 -10.49 17.74 -4.48
N TYR A 303 -9.27 17.23 -4.30
CA TYR A 303 -8.35 17.78 -3.32
C TYR A 303 -7.80 19.13 -3.81
N THR A 304 -7.64 20.08 -2.89
CA THR A 304 -6.99 21.37 -3.13
C THR A 304 -6.01 21.66 -1.99
N GLU A 305 -4.98 22.47 -2.23
CA GLU A 305 -4.00 22.79 -1.17
C GLU A 305 -4.62 23.60 -0.02
N ASP A 306 -5.63 24.42 -0.33
CA ASP A 306 -6.42 25.19 0.63
C ASP A 306 -7.64 24.42 1.15
N PHE A 307 -7.65 23.09 1.02
CA PHE A 307 -8.79 22.29 1.43
C PHE A 307 -9.05 22.42 2.94
N SER A 308 -10.30 22.67 3.31
CA SER A 308 -10.77 22.59 4.69
C SER A 308 -12.12 21.85 4.74
N CYS A 309 -12.43 21.24 5.88
CA CYS A 309 -13.80 20.83 6.19
C CYS A 309 -14.68 22.09 6.28
#